data_AF-U4KFC9-F1
#
_entry.id   AF-U4KFC9-F1
#
_cell.length_a   1.000
_cell.length_b   1.000
_cell.length_c   1.000
_cell.angle_alpha   90.00
_cell.angle_beta   90.00
_cell.angle_gamma   90.00
#
_symmetry.space_group_name_H-M   'P 1'
#
loop_
_entity.id
_entity.type
_entity.pdbx_description
1 polymer ?
#
loop_
_entity_poly.entity_id
_entity_poly.type
_entity_poly.pdbx_seq_one_letter_code
_entity_poly.pdbx_strand_id
1 'polypeptide(L)'
;MKNVIGFLGIALLSGCVTTTTLKDTYDNPGWPGYITSTVSEFDNKHDISMEPAYLGDATSLFRLGARWSDRFADGKYVLVAEWGGAKNFDPDSSLGVNIDGEITYLQPVDSSQYGVVSEKSVISKGLMDVAVEMGNQTHKQYWVSGQILGKMINAQKVVVRVELLDTYWEERLEPTSDALPTYNKYPYIWAKAGFKKFIANVKSI
;
A
#
# COMPACT_ATOMS: atom_id res chain seq x y z
N MET A 1 -7.95 -28.11 7.95
CA MET A 1 -7.56 -28.46 6.56
C MET A 1 -6.69 -27.33 6.03
N LYS A 2 -5.40 -27.60 5.80
CA LYS A 2 -4.42 -26.60 5.37
C LYS A 2 -4.46 -26.53 3.84
N ASN A 3 -5.10 -25.50 3.29
CA ASN A 3 -5.03 -25.23 1.86
C ASN A 3 -3.81 -24.34 1.61
N VAL A 4 -2.78 -24.98 1.06
CA VAL A 4 -1.66 -24.33 0.38
C VAL A 4 -2.24 -23.67 -0.88
N ILE A 5 -2.32 -22.34 -0.89
CA ILE A 5 -2.50 -21.53 -2.09
C ILE A 5 -1.17 -20.78 -2.20
N GLY A 6 -0.21 -21.29 -2.96
CA GLY A 6 -0.23 -21.15 -4.41
C GLY A 6 0.59 -19.91 -4.74
N PHE A 7 1.89 -19.96 -4.43
CA PHE A 7 2.87 -19.00 -4.94
C PHE A 7 2.66 -18.86 -6.44
N LEU A 8 2.73 -17.62 -6.94
CA LEU A 8 2.87 -17.33 -8.36
C LEU A 8 4.20 -17.94 -8.84
N GLY A 9 4.15 -19.25 -9.13
CA GLY A 9 5.14 -19.96 -9.91
C GLY A 9 4.96 -19.49 -11.35
N ILE A 10 5.48 -18.30 -11.64
CA ILE A 10 5.80 -17.93 -13.01
C ILE A 10 6.84 -18.96 -13.43
N ALA A 11 6.45 -19.80 -14.38
CA ALA A 11 7.33 -20.74 -15.03
C ALA A 11 8.53 -19.98 -15.59
N LEU A 12 9.67 -20.12 -14.88
CA LEU A 12 10.99 -19.71 -15.30
C LEU A 12 11.40 -20.55 -16.50
N LEU A 13 10.91 -20.19 -17.68
CA LEU A 13 11.62 -20.48 -18.92
C LEU A 13 12.81 -19.52 -18.98
N SER A 14 13.90 -19.95 -18.34
CA SER A 14 15.30 -19.65 -18.72
C SER A 14 15.59 -18.22 -19.20
N GLY A 15 15.23 -17.21 -18.41
CA GLY A 15 15.75 -15.87 -18.53
C GLY A 15 16.02 -15.34 -17.14
N CYS A 16 17.29 -15.07 -16.82
CA CYS A 16 17.64 -14.37 -15.59
C CYS A 16 16.89 -13.03 -15.58
N VAL A 17 15.82 -12.92 -14.80
CA VAL A 17 15.19 -11.62 -14.55
C VAL A 17 16.23 -10.80 -13.80
N THR A 18 16.86 -9.86 -14.51
CA THR A 18 17.88 -9.01 -13.92
C THR A 18 17.22 -8.11 -12.86
N THR A 19 18.00 -7.65 -11.88
CA THR A 19 17.49 -6.73 -10.86
C THR A 19 16.96 -5.42 -11.47
N THR A 20 17.48 -5.03 -12.63
CA THR A 20 17.00 -3.86 -13.39
C THR A 20 15.58 -4.06 -13.90
N THR A 21 15.26 -5.22 -14.49
CA THR A 21 13.93 -5.53 -15.02
C THR A 21 12.83 -5.53 -13.95
N LEU A 22 13.15 -6.03 -12.74
CA LEU A 22 12.24 -5.99 -11.60
C LEU A 22 12.04 -4.58 -11.06
N LYS A 23 13.11 -3.78 -10.96
CA LYS A 23 13.00 -2.37 -10.56
C LYS A 23 12.12 -1.60 -11.53
N ASP A 24 12.38 -1.77 -12.83
CA ASP A 24 11.64 -1.09 -13.88
C ASP A 24 10.17 -1.46 -13.82
N THR A 25 9.84 -2.73 -13.53
CA THR A 25 8.46 -3.18 -13.32
C THR A 25 7.78 -2.41 -12.18
N TYR A 26 8.40 -2.36 -11.00
CA TYR A 26 7.81 -1.69 -9.82
C TYR A 26 7.69 -0.17 -9.94
N ASP A 27 8.46 0.46 -10.83
CA ASP A 27 8.34 1.88 -11.14
C ASP A 27 7.27 2.16 -12.24
N ASN A 28 6.23 1.31 -12.36
CA ASN A 28 5.08 1.56 -13.24
C ASN A 28 3.75 1.73 -12.48
N PRO A 29 2.76 2.40 -13.08
CA PRO A 29 1.42 2.53 -12.53
C PRO A 29 0.80 1.21 -12.07
N GLY A 30 0.11 1.26 -10.93
CA GLY A 30 -0.57 0.11 -10.32
C GLY A 30 0.33 -0.82 -9.51
N TRP A 31 1.67 -0.74 -9.66
CA TRP A 31 2.57 -1.56 -8.87
C TRP A 31 2.74 -1.03 -7.43
N PRO A 32 2.98 -1.92 -6.45
CA PRO A 32 3.08 -1.53 -5.04
C PRO A 32 4.08 -0.40 -4.80
N GLY A 33 3.65 0.66 -4.09
CA GLY A 33 4.50 1.80 -3.77
C GLY A 33 4.79 2.77 -4.93
N TYR A 34 4.25 2.53 -6.13
CA TYR A 34 4.29 3.50 -7.22
C TYR A 34 3.56 4.79 -6.81
N ILE A 35 4.11 5.95 -7.18
CA ILE A 35 3.53 7.25 -6.85
C ILE A 35 3.11 7.95 -8.13
N THR A 36 1.85 8.36 -8.16
CA THR A 36 1.26 9.19 -9.20
C THR A 36 1.07 10.60 -8.65
N SER A 37 1.40 11.60 -9.46
CA SER A 37 1.10 13.02 -9.22
C SER A 37 0.28 13.54 -10.38
N THR A 38 -0.86 14.16 -10.10
CA THR A 38 -1.77 14.71 -11.10
C THR A 38 -2.18 16.13 -10.73
N VAL A 39 -2.36 16.97 -11.74
CA VAL A 39 -2.99 18.28 -11.61
C VAL A 39 -4.32 18.21 -12.33
N SER A 40 -5.40 18.50 -11.63
CA SER A 40 -6.74 18.52 -12.21
C SER A 40 -6.88 19.68 -13.20
N GLU A 41 -7.29 19.38 -14.44
CA GLU A 41 -7.56 20.42 -15.45
C GLU A 41 -8.78 21.30 -15.11
N PHE A 42 -9.67 20.82 -14.22
CA PHE A 42 -10.89 21.53 -13.84
C PHE A 42 -10.62 22.69 -12.86
N ASP A 43 -9.81 22.44 -11.83
CA ASP A 43 -9.60 23.35 -10.70
C ASP A 43 -8.12 23.58 -10.34
N ASN A 44 -7.18 23.07 -11.16
CA ASN A 44 -5.72 23.14 -10.97
C ASN A 44 -5.24 22.59 -9.62
N LYS A 45 -6.04 21.69 -9.04
CA LYS A 45 -5.75 21.06 -7.76
C LYS A 45 -4.81 19.89 -7.91
N HIS A 46 -3.85 19.79 -7.01
CA HIS A 46 -2.83 18.75 -6.99
C HIS A 46 -3.29 17.54 -6.18
N ASP A 47 -3.16 16.35 -6.78
CA ASP A 47 -3.42 15.08 -6.13
C ASP A 47 -2.17 14.20 -6.23
N ILE A 48 -1.75 13.62 -5.12
CA ILE A 48 -0.65 12.66 -5.05
C ILE A 48 -1.18 11.37 -4.43
N SER A 49 -0.95 10.25 -5.10
CA SER A 49 -1.33 8.93 -4.61
C SER A 49 -0.17 7.96 -4.66
N MET A 50 0.04 7.22 -3.58
CA MET A 50 0.92 6.06 -3.51
C MET A 50 0.08 4.79 -3.54
N GLU A 51 0.36 3.92 -4.51
CA GLU A 51 -0.22 2.59 -4.63
C GLU A 51 0.03 1.75 -3.35
N PRO A 52 -0.92 0.92 -2.91
CA PRO A 52 -0.74 0.07 -1.75
C PRO A 52 0.52 -0.80 -1.82
N ALA A 53 1.39 -0.61 -0.84
CA ALA A 53 2.71 -1.20 -0.74
C ALA A 53 2.71 -2.39 0.24
N TYR A 54 3.68 -3.28 0.10
CA TYR A 54 3.83 -4.46 0.95
C TYR A 54 4.22 -4.13 2.39
N LEU A 55 3.82 -5.00 3.29
CA LEU A 55 4.19 -5.01 4.70
C LEU A 55 4.93 -6.33 5.00
N GLY A 56 5.59 -6.40 6.16
CA GLY A 56 6.19 -7.63 6.67
C GLY A 56 7.05 -8.37 5.64
N ASP A 57 6.65 -9.61 5.33
CA ASP A 57 7.34 -10.47 4.37
C ASP A 57 6.75 -10.43 2.95
N ALA A 58 5.78 -9.54 2.69
CA ALA A 58 5.06 -9.41 1.42
C ALA A 58 4.22 -10.65 1.01
N THR A 59 3.93 -11.58 1.94
CA THR A 59 3.09 -12.75 1.66
C THR A 59 1.60 -12.51 1.91
N SER A 60 1.29 -11.49 2.70
CA SER A 60 -0.06 -11.06 3.02
C SER A 60 -0.76 -10.41 1.83
N LEU A 61 -2.10 -10.55 1.79
CA LEU A 61 -2.97 -9.83 0.86
C LEU A 61 -3.23 -8.39 1.33
N PHE A 62 -2.87 -8.07 2.57
CA PHE A 62 -3.05 -6.75 3.15
C PHE A 62 -1.90 -5.81 2.77
N ARG A 63 -2.23 -4.62 2.30
CA ARG A 63 -1.28 -3.58 1.88
C ARG A 63 -1.71 -2.21 2.33
N LEU A 64 -0.76 -1.27 2.38
CA LEU A 64 -1.04 0.12 2.73
C LEU A 64 -0.56 1.11 1.66
N GLY A 65 -1.47 1.97 1.22
CA GLY A 65 -1.23 3.10 0.34
C GLY A 65 -1.40 4.43 1.08
N ALA A 66 -1.15 5.54 0.36
CA ALA A 66 -1.35 6.88 0.89
C ALA A 66 -1.87 7.83 -0.19
N ARG A 67 -2.67 8.82 0.19
CA ARG A 67 -3.15 9.88 -0.71
C ARG A 67 -3.08 11.23 -0.04
N TRP A 68 -2.83 12.25 -0.85
CA TRP A 68 -2.86 13.65 -0.49
C TRP A 68 -3.51 14.44 -1.62
N SER A 69 -4.21 15.50 -1.24
CA SER A 69 -4.82 16.46 -2.13
C SER A 69 -4.66 17.84 -1.50
N ASP A 70 -4.41 18.87 -2.29
CA ASP A 70 -4.51 20.26 -1.83
C ASP A 70 -5.96 20.70 -1.51
N ARG A 71 -6.94 19.81 -1.74
CA ARG A 71 -8.31 19.95 -1.24
C ARG A 71 -8.48 19.47 0.20
N PHE A 72 -7.54 18.69 0.72
CA PHE A 72 -7.60 18.23 2.11
C PHE A 72 -7.21 19.38 3.05
N ALA A 73 -7.73 19.36 4.28
CA ALA A 73 -7.29 20.31 5.29
C ALA A 73 -5.78 20.16 5.56
N ASP A 74 -5.13 21.25 5.95
CA ASP A 74 -3.68 21.30 6.15
C ASP A 74 -3.17 20.16 7.04
N GLY A 75 -2.12 19.49 6.58
CA GLY A 75 -1.50 18.36 7.28
C GLY A 75 -2.37 17.09 7.35
N LYS A 76 -3.49 17.02 6.61
CA LYS A 76 -4.29 15.80 6.45
C LYS A 76 -3.87 15.01 5.22
N TYR A 77 -3.93 13.70 5.40
CA TYR A 77 -3.66 12.69 4.40
C TYR A 77 -4.71 11.59 4.55
N VAL A 78 -4.79 10.74 3.54
CA VAL A 78 -5.56 9.50 3.61
C VAL A 78 -4.60 8.33 3.58
N LEU A 79 -4.74 7.42 4.54
CA LEU A 79 -4.14 6.08 4.46
C LEU A 79 -5.13 5.15 3.77
N VAL A 80 -4.64 4.34 2.83
CA VAL A 80 -5.47 3.38 2.09
C VAL A 80 -5.11 1.98 2.55
N ALA A 81 -6.05 1.28 3.18
CA ALA A 81 -5.97 -0.15 3.43
C ALA A 81 -6.47 -0.91 2.19
N GLU A 82 -5.63 -1.75 1.61
CA GLU A 82 -6.00 -2.64 0.51
C GLU A 82 -6.00 -4.09 1.01
N TRP A 83 -7.02 -4.85 0.61
CA TRP A 83 -7.03 -6.30 0.71
C TRP A 83 -7.09 -6.91 -0.69
N GLY A 84 -6.15 -7.80 -1.00
CA GLY A 84 -6.18 -8.62 -2.21
C GLY A 84 -7.36 -9.58 -2.19
N GLY A 85 -8.33 -9.35 -3.06
CA GLY A 85 -9.60 -10.07 -3.14
C GLY A 85 -10.80 -9.23 -2.66
N ALA A 86 -12.00 -9.76 -2.89
CA ALA A 86 -13.23 -9.20 -2.35
C ALA A 86 -13.33 -9.54 -0.85
N LYS A 87 -13.14 -8.55 0.03
CA LYS A 87 -13.22 -8.72 1.49
C LYS A 87 -13.85 -7.48 2.11
N ASN A 88 -14.88 -7.68 2.92
CA ASN A 88 -15.54 -6.58 3.60
C ASN A 88 -14.76 -6.18 4.86
N PHE A 89 -14.37 -4.91 4.90
CA PHE A 89 -13.96 -4.23 6.11
C PHE A 89 -15.17 -3.96 7.00
N ASP A 90 -14.95 -3.88 8.30
CA ASP A 90 -15.97 -3.37 9.23
C ASP A 90 -16.16 -1.85 8.99
N PRO A 91 -17.36 -1.37 8.62
CA PRO A 91 -17.60 -0.01 8.10
C PRO A 91 -17.28 1.11 9.10
N ASP A 92 -17.61 0.98 10.38
CA ASP A 92 -17.41 2.04 11.38
C ASP A 92 -16.11 1.89 12.18
N SER A 93 -15.45 0.73 12.07
CA SER A 93 -14.19 0.47 12.74
C SER A 93 -13.04 1.36 12.27
N SER A 94 -12.22 1.76 13.24
CA SER A 94 -10.99 2.52 13.02
C SER A 94 -9.84 1.60 12.62
N LEU A 95 -8.86 2.13 11.87
CA LEU A 95 -7.58 1.45 11.69
C LEU A 95 -6.71 1.68 12.92
N GLY A 96 -6.40 0.61 13.65
CA GLY A 96 -5.47 0.65 14.77
C GLY A 96 -4.03 0.73 14.27
N VAL A 97 -3.24 1.64 14.82
CA VAL A 97 -1.81 1.76 14.54
C VAL A 97 -1.05 1.81 15.86
N ASN A 98 -0.24 0.79 16.12
CA ASN A 98 0.66 0.73 17.27
C ASN A 98 2.06 1.15 16.81
N ILE A 99 2.51 2.31 17.27
CA ILE A 99 3.81 2.91 16.92
C ILE A 99 4.70 2.86 18.15
N ASP A 100 5.67 1.94 18.16
CA ASP A 100 6.60 1.75 19.28
C ASP A 100 5.90 1.57 20.65
N GLY A 101 4.70 0.99 20.67
CA GLY A 101 3.87 0.79 21.88
C GLY A 101 2.77 1.84 22.08
N GLU A 102 2.81 2.98 21.38
CA GLU A 102 1.77 4.01 21.42
C GLU A 102 0.67 3.67 20.39
N ILE A 103 -0.53 3.34 20.87
CA ILE A 103 -1.67 3.00 20.00
C ILE A 103 -2.47 4.26 19.65
N THR A 104 -2.69 4.48 18.36
CA THR A 104 -3.61 5.48 17.82
C THR A 104 -4.64 4.82 16.92
N TYR A 105 -5.83 5.40 16.85
CA TYR A 105 -6.93 4.91 16.01
C TYR A 105 -7.25 5.94 14.92
N LEU A 106 -7.14 5.53 13.66
CA LEU A 106 -7.43 6.36 12.51
C LEU A 106 -8.89 6.16 12.10
N GLN A 107 -9.64 7.26 12.05
CA GLN A 107 -11.06 7.20 11.72
C GLN A 107 -11.26 6.91 10.22
N PRO A 108 -12.27 6.10 9.85
CA PRO A 108 -12.60 5.89 8.45
C PRO A 108 -12.99 7.22 7.80
N VAL A 109 -12.67 7.37 6.51
CA VAL A 109 -13.11 8.52 5.71
C VAL A 109 -14.63 8.47 5.51
N ASP A 110 -15.17 7.26 5.35
CA ASP A 110 -16.60 6.98 5.25
C ASP A 110 -16.93 5.79 6.17
N SER A 111 -17.67 6.07 7.25
CA SER A 111 -18.05 5.08 8.25
C SER A 111 -19.23 4.18 7.84
N SER A 112 -19.78 4.37 6.63
CA SER A 112 -20.82 3.52 6.06
C SER A 112 -20.29 2.51 5.04
N GLN A 113 -19.01 2.63 4.68
CA GLN A 113 -18.40 1.87 3.59
C GLN A 113 -17.64 0.62 4.10
N TYR A 114 -18.04 -0.54 3.59
CA TYR A 114 -17.40 -1.86 3.81
C TYR A 114 -16.11 -2.06 3.01
N GLY A 115 -15.64 -1.02 2.33
CA GLY A 115 -14.60 -1.04 1.31
C GLY A 115 -15.17 -0.95 -0.12
N VAL A 116 -14.39 -0.38 -1.03
CA VAL A 116 -14.71 -0.34 -2.47
C VAL A 116 -13.96 -1.48 -3.15
N VAL A 117 -14.68 -2.33 -3.89
CA VAL A 117 -14.08 -3.39 -4.68
C VAL A 117 -13.84 -2.88 -6.10
N SER A 118 -12.63 -3.11 -6.62
CA SER A 118 -12.28 -2.86 -8.02
C SER A 118 -11.39 -3.97 -8.55
N GLU A 119 -11.56 -4.34 -9.82
CA GLU A 119 -10.60 -5.18 -10.53
C GLU A 119 -9.33 -4.38 -10.81
N LYS A 120 -8.16 -5.00 -10.58
CA LYS A 120 -6.86 -4.39 -10.82
C LYS A 120 -6.10 -5.20 -11.86
N SER A 121 -5.62 -4.51 -12.89
CA SER A 121 -4.62 -5.04 -13.83
C SER A 121 -3.41 -4.12 -13.85
N VAL A 122 -2.23 -4.71 -14.06
CA VAL A 122 -0.95 -3.98 -14.11
C VAL A 122 -0.15 -4.40 -15.32
N ILE A 123 0.75 -3.53 -15.80
CA ILE A 123 1.65 -3.89 -16.91
C ILE A 123 2.95 -4.41 -16.32
N SER A 124 3.28 -5.68 -16.61
CA SER A 124 4.61 -6.24 -16.37
C SER A 124 5.54 -5.82 -17.50
N LYS A 125 6.70 -5.26 -17.15
CA LYS A 125 7.72 -4.80 -18.10
C LYS A 125 8.76 -5.90 -18.32
N GLY A 126 9.09 -6.17 -19.58
CA GLY A 126 10.07 -7.18 -19.96
C GLY A 126 10.47 -7.05 -21.42
N LEU A 127 10.82 -8.17 -22.07
CA LEU A 127 11.03 -8.18 -23.52
C LEU A 127 9.77 -7.75 -24.30
N MET A 128 8.60 -8.00 -23.72
CA MET A 128 7.31 -7.47 -24.16
C MET A 128 6.50 -7.04 -22.94
N ASP A 129 5.73 -5.96 -23.11
CA ASP A 129 4.78 -5.50 -22.10
C ASP A 129 3.55 -6.41 -22.10
N VAL A 130 3.20 -6.94 -20.93
CA VAL A 130 2.06 -7.84 -20.77
C VAL A 130 1.17 -7.36 -19.64
N ALA A 131 -0.14 -7.28 -19.91
CA ALA A 131 -1.14 -7.03 -18.88
C ALA A 131 -1.26 -8.24 -17.96
N VAL A 132 -1.17 -7.99 -16.65
CA VAL A 132 -1.30 -8.98 -15.59
C VAL A 132 -2.53 -8.65 -14.77
N GLU A 133 -3.50 -9.55 -14.79
CA GLU A 133 -4.70 -9.47 -13.96
C GLU A 133 -4.33 -9.79 -12.50
N MET A 134 -4.49 -8.82 -11.61
CA MET A 134 -4.31 -8.98 -10.16
C MET A 134 -5.62 -9.39 -9.47
N GLY A 135 -6.74 -9.37 -10.20
CA GLY A 135 -8.08 -9.66 -9.71
C GLY A 135 -8.64 -8.54 -8.82
N ASN A 136 -9.71 -8.87 -8.11
CA ASN A 136 -10.38 -7.93 -7.20
C ASN A 136 -9.45 -7.44 -6.10
N GLN A 137 -9.52 -6.15 -5.80
CA GLN A 137 -8.90 -5.52 -4.65
C GLN A 137 -9.97 -4.74 -3.90
N THR A 138 -10.01 -4.86 -2.57
CA THR A 138 -10.93 -4.08 -1.75
C THR A 138 -10.17 -2.98 -1.02
N HIS A 139 -10.60 -1.73 -1.14
CA HIS A 139 -9.94 -0.57 -0.53
C HIS A 139 -10.81 0.08 0.52
N LYS A 140 -10.20 0.44 1.65
CA LYS A 140 -10.79 1.30 2.67
C LYS A 140 -9.86 2.44 3.03
N GLN A 141 -10.44 3.61 3.29
CA GLN A 141 -9.70 4.85 3.48
C GLN A 141 -9.84 5.35 4.91
N TYR A 142 -8.74 5.82 5.49
CA TYR A 142 -8.67 6.35 6.85
C TYR A 142 -7.96 7.69 6.89
N TRP A 143 -8.46 8.62 7.70
CA TRP A 143 -7.80 9.90 7.91
C TRP A 143 -6.53 9.74 8.75
N VAL A 144 -5.43 10.29 8.27
CA VAL A 144 -4.15 10.32 9.01
C VAL A 144 -3.54 11.72 8.96
N SER A 145 -2.93 12.15 10.06
CA SER A 145 -2.19 13.41 10.08
C SER A 145 -0.75 13.20 9.60
N GLY A 146 -0.13 14.25 9.05
CA GLY A 146 1.28 14.23 8.69
C GLY A 146 2.19 13.92 9.89
N GLN A 147 1.79 14.31 11.10
CA GLN A 147 2.50 13.97 12.32
C GLN A 147 2.48 12.46 12.60
N ILE A 148 1.31 11.81 12.53
CA ILE A 148 1.20 10.36 12.74
C ILE A 148 1.94 9.61 11.63
N LEU A 149 1.76 10.02 10.37
CA LEU A 149 2.47 9.39 9.25
C LEU A 149 4.00 9.55 9.39
N GLY A 150 4.46 10.71 9.85
CA GLY A 150 5.86 10.95 10.21
C GLY A 150 6.35 10.07 11.36
N LYS A 151 5.55 9.87 12.41
CA LYS A 151 5.87 8.92 13.49
C LYS A 151 6.02 7.50 12.94
N MET A 152 5.07 7.03 12.11
CA MET A 152 5.13 5.69 11.50
C MET A 152 6.41 5.47 10.67
N ILE A 153 6.82 6.48 9.88
CA ILE A 153 8.03 6.42 9.06
C ILE A 153 9.30 6.27 9.93
N ASN A 154 9.36 6.96 11.07
CA ASN A 154 10.57 7.05 11.89
C ASN A 154 10.64 6.02 13.04
N ALA A 155 9.52 5.35 13.34
CA ALA A 155 9.42 4.37 14.41
C ALA A 155 10.38 3.18 14.24
N GLN A 156 10.62 2.40 15.29
CA GLN A 156 11.35 1.13 15.17
C GLN A 156 10.42 -0.02 14.79
N LYS A 157 9.19 0.01 15.30
CA LYS A 157 8.16 -0.98 15.08
C LYS A 157 6.82 -0.30 14.89
N VAL A 158 6.17 -0.62 13.78
CA VAL A 158 4.77 -0.26 13.55
C VAL A 158 3.96 -1.52 13.26
N VAL A 159 2.91 -1.73 14.05
CA VAL A 159 1.91 -2.77 13.80
C VAL A 159 0.59 -2.09 13.49
N VAL A 160 -0.05 -2.50 12.41
CA VAL A 160 -1.37 -2.04 12.03
C VAL A 160 -2.38 -3.16 12.25
N ARG A 161 -3.57 -2.78 12.70
CA ARG A 161 -4.70 -3.67 12.90
C ARG A 161 -5.89 -3.13 12.14
N VAL A 162 -6.46 -3.96 11.28
CA VAL A 162 -7.70 -3.64 10.58
C VAL A 162 -8.81 -4.59 10.99
N GLU A 163 -9.99 -4.05 11.25
CA GLU A 163 -11.20 -4.82 11.53
C GLU A 163 -11.90 -5.18 10.21
N LEU A 164 -12.31 -6.44 10.14
CA LEU A 164 -13.11 -7.03 9.07
C LEU A 164 -14.44 -7.44 9.70
N LEU A 165 -15.48 -7.71 8.90
CA LEU A 165 -16.81 -7.99 9.47
C LEU A 165 -16.86 -9.16 10.45
N ASP A 166 -15.99 -10.14 10.27
CA ASP A 166 -16.00 -11.41 11.01
C ASP A 166 -14.73 -11.67 11.81
N THR A 167 -13.71 -10.81 11.70
CA THR A 167 -12.38 -11.03 12.27
C THR A 167 -11.57 -9.73 12.23
N TYR A 168 -10.30 -9.80 12.60
CA TYR A 168 -9.32 -8.75 12.37
C TYR A 168 -8.08 -9.30 11.68
N TRP A 169 -7.26 -8.40 11.13
CA TRP A 169 -5.92 -8.71 10.64
C TRP A 169 -4.90 -7.76 11.26
N GLU A 170 -3.74 -8.29 11.64
CA GLU A 170 -2.62 -7.52 12.19
C GLU A 170 -1.36 -7.76 11.37
N GLU A 171 -0.62 -6.70 11.07
CA GLU A 171 0.63 -6.82 10.33
C GLU A 171 1.65 -5.76 10.69
N ARG A 172 2.93 -6.13 10.63
CA ARG A 172 4.05 -5.23 10.89
C ARG A 172 4.48 -4.55 9.59
N LEU A 173 4.75 -3.24 9.62
CA LEU A 173 5.25 -2.52 8.44
C LEU A 173 6.70 -2.90 8.07
N GLU A 174 7.56 -3.13 9.07
CA GLU A 174 8.97 -3.41 8.82
C GLU A 174 9.18 -4.81 8.21
N PRO A 175 10.14 -4.96 7.30
CA PRO A 175 10.44 -6.24 6.68
C PRO A 175 10.93 -7.27 7.71
N THR A 176 10.52 -8.53 7.50
CA THR A 176 11.11 -9.68 8.21
C THR A 176 12.54 -9.91 7.76
N SER A 177 13.30 -10.73 8.50
CA SER A 177 14.67 -11.11 8.13
C SER A 177 14.78 -11.62 6.70
N ASP A 178 13.78 -12.38 6.27
CA ASP A 178 13.77 -13.07 4.98
C ASP A 178 13.43 -12.11 3.83
N ALA A 179 12.69 -11.03 4.14
CA ALA A 179 12.36 -9.98 3.18
C ALA A 179 13.43 -8.88 3.08
N LEU A 180 14.35 -8.77 4.05
CA LEU A 180 15.40 -7.74 4.05
C LEU A 180 16.25 -7.69 2.75
N PRO A 181 16.68 -8.82 2.14
CA PRO A 181 17.44 -8.77 0.89
C PRO A 181 16.68 -8.11 -0.25
N THR A 182 15.36 -8.35 -0.34
CA THR A 182 14.50 -7.77 -1.36
C THR A 182 14.17 -6.31 -1.03
N TYR A 183 13.93 -6.00 0.25
CA TYR A 183 13.75 -4.63 0.76
C TYR A 183 14.93 -3.74 0.42
N ASN A 184 16.16 -4.21 0.64
CA ASN A 184 17.36 -3.43 0.33
C ASN A 184 17.52 -3.14 -1.17
N LYS A 185 16.93 -3.97 -2.04
CA LYS A 185 16.96 -3.79 -3.49
C LYS A 185 15.84 -2.88 -4.01
N TYR A 186 14.62 -2.99 -3.48
CA TYR A 186 13.45 -2.26 -3.99
C TYR A 186 12.64 -1.55 -2.88
N PRO A 187 13.26 -0.75 -2.00
CA PRO A 187 12.67 -0.35 -0.72
C PRO A 187 11.28 0.29 -0.84
N TYR A 188 11.00 1.01 -1.94
CA TYR A 188 9.74 1.73 -2.11
C TYR A 188 8.51 0.87 -2.33
N ILE A 189 8.66 -0.42 -2.66
CA ILE A 189 7.51 -1.34 -2.70
C ILE A 189 7.04 -1.77 -1.31
N TRP A 190 7.77 -1.39 -0.25
CA TRP A 190 7.37 -1.57 1.15
C TRP A 190 6.80 -0.28 1.73
N ALA A 191 5.70 -0.39 2.48
CA ALA A 191 4.89 0.73 2.95
C ALA A 191 5.70 1.82 3.65
N LYS A 192 6.61 1.45 4.56
CA LYS A 192 7.37 2.43 5.34
C LYS A 192 8.28 3.33 4.50
N ALA A 193 9.04 2.75 3.56
CA ALA A 193 9.88 3.52 2.65
C ALA A 193 9.06 4.20 1.55
N GLY A 194 7.97 3.57 1.10
CA GLY A 194 6.97 4.18 0.22
C GLY A 194 6.41 5.47 0.82
N PHE A 195 5.95 5.45 2.08
CA PHE A 195 5.44 6.64 2.77
C PHE A 195 6.47 7.76 2.85
N LYS A 196 7.75 7.43 3.09
CA LYS A 196 8.84 8.41 3.07
C LYS A 196 8.97 9.07 1.70
N LYS A 197 8.97 8.28 0.62
CA LYS A 197 9.01 8.78 -0.77
C LYS A 197 7.77 9.63 -1.09
N PHE A 198 6.60 9.18 -0.66
CA PHE A 198 5.32 9.88 -0.83
C PHE A 198 5.33 11.27 -0.16
N ILE A 199 5.72 11.36 1.12
CA ILE A 199 5.82 12.65 1.83
C ILE A 199 6.81 13.59 1.15
N ALA A 200 7.92 13.07 0.61
CA ALA A 200 8.88 13.88 -0.14
C ALA A 200 8.26 14.49 -1.41
N ASN A 201 7.42 13.74 -2.13
CA ASN A 201 6.70 14.24 -3.31
C ASN A 201 5.65 15.29 -2.93
N VAL A 202 4.93 15.10 -1.82
CA VAL A 202 3.96 16.09 -1.32
C VAL A 202 4.65 17.41 -0.97
N LYS A 203 5.85 17.36 -0.38
CA LYS A 203 6.63 18.57 -0.03
C LYS A 203 7.26 19.29 -1.23
N SER A 204 7.27 18.67 -2.42
CA SER A 204 7.83 19.27 -3.63
C SER A 204 6.80 20.01 -4.49
N ILE A 205 5.52 19.93 -4.12
CA ILE A 205 4.46 20.78 -4.65
C ILE A 205 4.51 22.13 -3.93
#